data_AF-A0A4V2ZUK2-F1
#
_entry.id   AF-A0A4V2ZUK2-F1
#
_cell.length_a   1.000
_cell.length_b   1.000
_cell.length_c   1.000
_cell.angle_alpha   90.00
_cell.angle_beta   90.00
_cell.angle_gamma   90.00
#
_symmetry.space_group_name_H-M   'P 1'
#
loop_
_entity.id
_entity.type
_entity.pdbx_description
1 polymer ?
#
loop_
_entity_poly.entity_id
_entity_poly.type
_entity_poly.pdbx_seq_one_letter_code
_entity_poly.pdbx_strand_id
1 'polypeptide(L)'
;MSTVLTDELIQKVKVAGEAANKARREMVAASDSRAEAVFSLWVEGMTVRGIAKATAVSPSVSQRLLEKARAGRPVFERREERVSYELHRAVAEKLRVDPQAVLAKAGVNLARLATRSRGSFADGWVSEWSALLAGPVENLIEVMLRPDERSSDLRQMTPFAGVLTDEERLLAIHKATRHGS
;
A
#
# COMPACT_ATOMS: atom_id res chain seq x y z
N MET A 1 30.09 -34.37 23.32
CA MET A 1 29.26 -33.77 24.40
C MET A 1 29.21 -32.24 24.28
N SER A 2 28.76 -31.69 23.15
CA SER A 2 28.60 -30.23 22.98
C SER A 2 27.51 -29.85 21.96
N THR A 3 26.62 -30.77 21.59
CA THR A 3 25.58 -30.52 20.57
C THR A 3 24.37 -29.79 21.16
N VAL A 4 23.90 -30.19 22.34
CA VAL A 4 22.70 -29.61 22.97
C VAL A 4 22.87 -28.12 23.30
N LEU A 5 23.99 -27.74 23.94
CA LEU A 5 24.27 -26.33 24.25
C LEU A 5 24.44 -25.49 22.98
N THR A 6 25.07 -26.03 21.94
CA THR A 6 25.23 -25.33 20.66
C THR A 6 23.87 -25.15 19.97
N ASP A 7 23.00 -26.17 19.97
CA ASP A 7 21.65 -26.09 19.40
C ASP A 7 20.76 -25.10 20.16
N GLU A 8 20.84 -25.06 21.49
CA GLU A 8 20.16 -24.07 22.33
C GLU A 8 20.63 -22.64 22.04
N LEU A 9 21.95 -22.43 21.89
CA LEU A 9 22.51 -21.14 21.53
C LEU A 9 22.10 -20.71 20.13
N ILE A 10 22.09 -21.62 19.15
CA ILE A 10 21.59 -21.36 17.79
C ILE A 10 20.12 -20.95 17.83
N GLN A 11 19.29 -21.67 18.58
CA GLN A 11 17.87 -21.36 18.69
C GLN A 11 17.64 -20.00 19.35
N LYS A 12 18.40 -19.68 20.39
CA LYS A 12 18.35 -18.37 21.06
C LYS A 12 18.72 -17.23 20.10
N VAL A 13 19.75 -17.41 19.27
CA VAL A 13 20.15 -16.43 18.24
C VAL A 13 19.06 -16.28 17.17
N LYS A 14 18.44 -17.37 16.71
CA LYS A 14 17.33 -17.31 15.74
C LYS A 14 16.15 -16.51 16.28
N VAL A 15 15.68 -16.83 17.49
CA VAL A 15 14.56 -16.13 18.13
C VAL A 15 14.89 -14.64 18.33
N ALA A 16 16.10 -14.31 18.80
CA ALA A 16 16.54 -12.92 18.94
C ALA A 16 16.58 -12.20 17.58
N GLY A 17 17.05 -12.88 16.53
CA GLY A 17 17.07 -12.35 15.16
C GLY A 17 15.67 -12.13 14.57
N GLU A 18 14.73 -13.04 14.81
CA GLU A 18 13.33 -12.89 14.40
C GLU A 18 12.67 -11.71 15.11
N ALA A 19 12.86 -11.57 16.43
CA ALA A 19 12.37 -10.44 17.20
C ALA A 19 12.96 -9.11 16.72
N ALA A 20 14.27 -9.04 16.49
CA ALA A 20 14.93 -7.85 15.95
C ALA A 20 14.42 -7.49 14.54
N ASN A 21 14.22 -8.50 13.68
CA ASN A 21 13.66 -8.29 12.35
C ASN A 21 12.21 -7.80 12.39
N LYS A 22 11.39 -8.30 13.31
CA LYS A 22 10.02 -7.84 13.53
C LYS A 22 10.01 -6.37 13.95
N ALA A 23 10.78 -6.02 14.99
CA ALA A 23 10.90 -4.64 15.46
C ALA A 23 11.39 -3.68 14.36
N ARG A 24 12.35 -4.11 13.53
CA ARG A 24 12.81 -3.34 12.37
C ARG A 24 11.68 -3.09 11.36
N ARG A 25 10.87 -4.11 11.04
CA ARG A 25 9.73 -3.96 10.10
C ARG A 25 8.69 -2.98 10.65
N GLU A 26 8.36 -3.09 11.94
CA GLU A 26 7.42 -2.18 12.61
C GLU A 26 7.92 -0.73 12.59
N MET A 27 9.21 -0.52 12.86
CA MET A 27 9.83 0.80 12.80
C MET A 27 9.81 1.40 11.37
N VAL A 28 10.10 0.58 10.35
CA VAL A 28 10.04 1.02 8.95
C VAL A 28 8.60 1.39 8.58
N ALA A 29 7.63 0.54 8.92
CA ALA A 29 6.22 0.81 8.67
C ALA A 29 5.75 2.13 9.35
N ALA A 30 6.10 2.35 10.62
CA ALA A 30 5.77 3.59 11.32
C ALA A 30 6.43 4.83 10.66
N SER A 31 7.66 4.69 10.17
CA SER A 31 8.34 5.76 9.44
C SER A 31 7.66 6.07 8.10
N ASP A 32 7.18 5.05 7.39
CA ASP A 32 6.48 5.20 6.12
C ASP A 32 5.10 5.82 6.31
N SER A 33 4.33 5.38 7.31
CA SER A 33 3.05 6.00 7.68
C SER A 33 3.21 7.48 8.02
N ARG A 34 4.28 7.85 8.74
CA ARG A 34 4.58 9.25 9.05
C ARG A 34 4.91 10.06 7.79
N ALA A 35 5.68 9.50 6.87
CA ALA A 35 6.01 10.14 5.60
C ALA A 35 4.75 10.36 4.74
N GLU A 36 3.86 9.36 4.67
CA GLU A 36 2.60 9.47 3.95
C GLU A 36 1.65 10.52 4.54
N ALA A 37 1.58 10.64 5.88
CA ALA A 37 0.79 11.68 6.52
C ALA A 37 1.30 13.10 6.16
N VAL A 38 2.62 13.31 6.19
CA VAL A 38 3.22 14.57 5.75
C VAL A 38 2.90 14.86 4.29
N PHE A 39 2.97 13.85 3.42
CA PHE A 39 2.64 14.03 2.01
C PHE A 39 1.17 14.40 1.80
N SER A 40 0.24 13.73 2.50
CA SER A 40 -1.19 14.07 2.46
C SER A 40 -1.44 15.53 2.85
N LEU A 41 -0.87 16.00 3.96
CA LEU A 41 -1.04 17.38 4.41
C LEU A 41 -0.51 18.40 3.39
N TRP A 42 0.62 18.10 2.75
CA TRP A 42 1.18 18.96 1.71
C TRP A 42 0.32 18.98 0.44
N VAL A 43 -0.24 17.83 0.06
CA VAL A 43 -1.18 17.72 -1.07
C VAL A 43 -2.44 18.55 -0.81
N GLU A 44 -2.96 18.51 0.41
CA GLU A 44 -4.09 19.34 0.88
C GLU A 44 -3.74 20.85 1.01
N GLY A 45 -2.53 21.25 0.64
CA GLY A 45 -2.14 22.65 0.49
C GLY A 45 -1.35 23.23 1.67
N MET A 46 -1.01 22.43 2.68
CA MET A 46 -0.15 22.91 3.75
C MET A 46 1.30 23.12 3.25
N THR A 47 1.91 24.22 3.65
CA THR A 47 3.35 24.43 3.41
C THR A 47 4.19 23.54 4.32
N VAL A 48 5.43 23.24 3.94
CA VAL A 48 6.38 22.46 4.76
C VAL A 48 6.56 23.09 6.15
N ARG A 49 6.60 24.43 6.23
CA ARG A 49 6.65 25.17 7.51
C ARG A 49 5.37 25.01 8.32
N GLY A 50 4.20 25.05 7.67
CA GLY A 50 2.91 24.80 8.31
C GLY A 50 2.81 23.40 8.91
N ILE A 51 3.23 22.38 8.15
CA ILE A 51 3.26 20.98 8.59
C ILE A 51 4.22 20.81 9.77
N ALA A 52 5.42 21.38 9.68
CA ALA A 52 6.41 21.36 10.75
C ALA A 52 5.85 21.92 12.07
N LYS A 53 5.17 23.08 11.99
CA LYS A 53 4.50 23.70 13.13
C LYS A 53 3.38 22.80 13.70
N ALA A 54 2.53 22.24 12.85
CA ALA A 54 1.39 21.43 13.26
C ALA A 54 1.80 20.07 13.88
N THR A 55 2.94 19.52 13.47
CA THR A 55 3.42 18.20 13.90
C THR A 55 4.57 18.26 14.91
N ALA A 56 4.93 19.47 15.38
CA ALA A 56 6.01 19.72 16.33
C ALA A 56 7.39 19.14 15.90
N VAL A 57 7.70 19.24 14.60
CA VAL A 57 9.00 18.82 14.03
C VAL A 57 9.68 20.00 13.33
N SER A 58 10.97 19.86 13.03
CA SER A 58 11.68 20.88 12.25
C SER A 58 11.26 20.87 10.77
N PRO A 59 11.32 22.01 10.06
CA PRO A 59 11.06 22.06 8.62
C PRO A 59 11.91 21.11 7.79
N SER A 60 13.17 20.86 8.17
CA SER A 60 14.05 19.93 7.48
C SER A 60 13.62 18.47 7.64
N VAL A 61 13.05 18.10 8.80
CA VAL A 61 12.47 16.77 9.01
C VAL A 61 11.19 16.60 8.18
N SER A 62 10.30 17.60 8.16
CA SER A 62 9.10 17.57 7.30
C SER A 62 9.47 17.46 5.82
N GLN A 63 10.47 18.22 5.36
CA GLN A 63 10.97 18.15 3.98
C GLN A 63 11.47 16.74 3.64
N ARG A 64 12.29 16.13 4.51
CA ARG A 64 12.81 14.78 4.29
C ARG A 64 11.71 13.72 4.25
N LEU A 65 10.69 13.86 5.11
CA LEU A 65 9.54 12.95 5.12
C LEU A 65 8.72 13.07 3.82
N LEU A 66 8.54 14.30 3.32
CA LEU A 66 7.90 14.54 2.02
C LEU A 66 8.70 13.92 0.87
N GLU A 67 10.02 14.12 0.86
CA GLU A 67 10.92 13.53 -0.14
C GLU A 67 10.90 12.00 -0.08
N LYS A 68 10.94 11.41 1.12
CA LYS A 68 10.84 9.96 1.32
C LYS A 68 9.54 9.41 0.74
N ALA A 69 8.41 10.05 1.04
CA ALA A 69 7.11 9.64 0.52
C ALA A 69 7.10 9.68 -1.02
N ARG A 70 7.59 10.77 -1.62
CA ARG A 70 7.65 10.91 -3.09
C ARG A 70 8.59 9.89 -3.73
N ALA A 71 9.80 9.73 -3.20
CA ALA A 71 10.80 8.81 -3.75
C ALA A 71 10.37 7.33 -3.69
N GLY A 72 9.48 6.97 -2.76
CA GLY A 72 8.93 5.61 -2.63
C GLY A 72 7.81 5.27 -3.63
N ARG A 73 7.62 6.06 -4.69
CA ARG A 73 6.62 5.81 -5.73
C ARG A 73 7.31 5.46 -7.05
N PRO A 74 6.84 4.42 -7.75
CA PRO A 74 7.31 4.12 -9.09
C PRO A 74 7.02 5.26 -10.07
N VAL A 75 7.84 5.35 -11.11
CA VAL A 75 7.63 6.29 -12.21
C VAL A 75 6.68 5.65 -13.22
N PHE A 76 5.54 6.30 -13.44
CA PHE A 76 4.60 5.96 -14.51
C PHE A 76 4.45 7.15 -15.45
N GLU A 77 4.57 6.93 -16.75
CA GLU A 77 4.45 7.99 -17.77
C GLU A 77 3.02 8.53 -17.86
N ARG A 78 2.04 7.62 -17.79
CA ARG A 78 0.64 7.93 -18.01
C ARG A 78 -0.06 8.38 -16.73
N ARG A 79 -0.95 9.37 -16.85
CA ARG A 79 -1.67 9.94 -15.71
C ARG A 79 -2.61 8.92 -15.08
N GLU A 80 -3.30 8.15 -15.90
CA GLU A 80 -4.22 7.10 -15.49
C GLU A 80 -3.51 6.02 -14.64
N GLU A 81 -2.28 5.66 -14.98
CA GLU A 81 -1.48 4.71 -14.21
C GLU A 81 -1.08 5.29 -12.85
N ARG A 82 -0.62 6.55 -12.80
CA ARG A 82 -0.32 7.23 -11.53
C ARG A 82 -1.55 7.29 -10.62
N VAL A 83 -2.71 7.65 -11.17
CA VAL A 83 -3.97 7.73 -10.43
C VAL A 83 -4.38 6.35 -9.92
N SER A 84 -4.37 5.35 -10.80
CA SER A 84 -4.74 3.98 -10.46
C SER A 84 -3.83 3.41 -9.37
N TYR A 85 -2.53 3.69 -9.44
CA TYR A 85 -1.55 3.32 -8.42
C TYR A 85 -1.82 3.99 -7.06
N GLU A 86 -2.05 5.31 -7.02
CA GLU A 86 -2.34 6.00 -5.74
C GLU A 86 -3.66 5.55 -5.12
N LEU A 87 -4.67 5.23 -5.93
CA LEU A 87 -5.92 4.63 -5.43
C LEU A 87 -5.65 3.28 -4.76
N HIS A 88 -4.83 2.43 -5.38
CA HIS A 88 -4.47 1.13 -4.80
C HIS A 88 -3.54 1.26 -3.58
N ARG A 89 -2.69 2.28 -3.50
CA ARG A 89 -1.95 2.60 -2.26
C ARG A 89 -2.89 2.95 -1.12
N ALA A 90 -3.90 3.77 -1.37
CA ALA A 90 -4.89 4.11 -0.36
C ALA A 90 -5.70 2.88 0.09
N VAL A 91 -6.07 1.99 -0.84
CA VAL A 91 -6.72 0.71 -0.49
C VAL A 91 -5.78 -0.18 0.33
N ALA A 92 -4.49 -0.24 -0.01
CA ALA A 92 -3.50 -1.00 0.75
C ALA A 92 -3.36 -0.52 2.20
N GLU A 93 -3.44 0.79 2.46
CA GLU A 93 -3.49 1.32 3.83
C GLU A 93 -4.72 0.82 4.58
N LYS A 94 -5.90 0.80 3.94
CA LYS A 94 -7.12 0.27 4.58
C LYS A 94 -7.01 -1.24 4.82
N LEU A 95 -6.42 -2.00 3.90
CA LEU A 95 -6.15 -3.43 4.08
C LEU A 95 -5.23 -3.70 5.27
N ARG A 96 -4.25 -2.84 5.54
CA ARG A 96 -3.36 -2.98 6.71
C ARG A 96 -4.06 -2.72 8.04
N VAL A 97 -5.10 -1.87 8.03
CA VAL A 97 -5.84 -1.47 9.24
C VAL A 97 -7.02 -2.42 9.51
N ASP A 98 -7.86 -2.66 8.52
CA ASP A 98 -9.04 -3.53 8.61
C ASP A 98 -9.17 -4.36 7.32
N PRO A 99 -8.42 -5.48 7.22
CA PRO A 99 -8.48 -6.32 6.04
C PRO A 99 -9.86 -6.95 5.85
N GLN A 100 -10.59 -7.27 6.94
CA GLN A 100 -11.86 -7.98 6.86
C GLN A 100 -12.92 -7.15 6.15
N ALA A 101 -13.07 -5.87 6.52
CA ALA A 101 -14.04 -4.98 5.88
C ALA A 101 -13.72 -4.77 4.39
N VAL A 102 -12.44 -4.59 4.04
CA VAL A 102 -12.02 -4.34 2.66
C VAL A 102 -12.21 -5.60 1.79
N LEU A 103 -11.80 -6.77 2.28
CA LEU A 103 -11.93 -8.04 1.56
C LEU A 103 -13.41 -8.42 1.37
N ALA A 104 -14.26 -8.20 2.36
CA ALA A 104 -15.71 -8.44 2.22
C ALA A 104 -16.32 -7.58 1.10
N LYS A 105 -15.98 -6.28 1.06
CA LYS A 105 -16.44 -5.38 0.00
C LYS A 105 -15.90 -5.80 -1.38
N ALA A 106 -14.62 -6.13 -1.47
CA ALA A 106 -13.98 -6.58 -2.70
C ALA A 106 -14.60 -7.88 -3.22
N GLY A 107 -14.90 -8.84 -2.33
CA GLY A 107 -15.56 -10.09 -2.68
C GLY A 107 -16.97 -9.89 -3.26
N VAL A 108 -17.78 -9.01 -2.67
CA VAL A 108 -19.10 -8.64 -3.20
C VAL A 108 -18.98 -8.03 -4.60
N ASN A 109 -18.01 -7.14 -4.80
CA ASN A 109 -17.77 -6.52 -6.10
C ASN A 109 -17.28 -7.54 -7.14
N LEU A 110 -16.40 -8.46 -6.75
CA LEU A 110 -15.88 -9.51 -7.62
C LEU A 110 -16.98 -10.47 -8.07
N ALA A 111 -17.88 -10.87 -7.17
CA ALA A 111 -19.05 -11.68 -7.53
C ALA A 111 -19.97 -10.96 -8.54
N ARG A 112 -20.13 -9.64 -8.42
CA ARG A 112 -20.87 -8.83 -9.41
C ARG A 112 -20.14 -8.73 -10.75
N LEU A 113 -18.82 -8.64 -10.75
CA LEU A 113 -18.02 -8.65 -11.98
C LEU A 113 -18.12 -10.00 -12.68
N ALA A 114 -18.03 -11.11 -11.93
CA ALA A 114 -18.15 -12.46 -12.46
C ALA A 114 -19.49 -12.69 -13.17
N THR A 115 -20.60 -12.19 -12.62
CA THR A 115 -21.93 -12.35 -13.23
C THR A 115 -22.16 -11.49 -14.48
N ARG A 116 -21.40 -10.41 -14.65
CA ARG A 116 -21.52 -9.47 -15.79
C ARG A 116 -20.53 -9.74 -16.91
N SER A 117 -19.47 -10.48 -16.62
CA SER A 117 -18.40 -10.79 -17.57
C SER A 117 -18.94 -11.72 -18.66
N ARG A 118 -18.77 -11.30 -19.92
CA ARG A 118 -19.04 -12.15 -21.09
C ARG A 118 -17.75 -12.28 -21.89
N GLY A 119 -17.05 -13.40 -21.75
CA GLY A 119 -15.85 -13.74 -22.53
C GLY A 119 -14.65 -14.17 -21.68
N SER A 120 -13.82 -15.05 -22.24
CA SER A 120 -12.72 -15.73 -21.55
C SER A 120 -11.67 -14.81 -20.94
N PHE A 121 -11.45 -13.62 -21.51
CA PHE A 121 -10.49 -12.64 -20.98
C PHE A 121 -10.94 -12.03 -19.65
N ALA A 122 -12.24 -11.75 -19.51
CA ALA A 122 -12.79 -11.24 -18.26
C ALA A 122 -12.80 -12.32 -17.17
N ASP A 123 -12.98 -13.59 -17.54
CA ASP A 123 -12.91 -14.72 -16.63
C ASP A 123 -11.50 -14.91 -16.03
N GLY A 124 -10.46 -14.64 -16.81
CA GLY A 124 -9.06 -14.67 -16.36
C GLY A 124 -8.79 -13.70 -15.20
N TRP A 125 -9.17 -12.44 -15.34
CA TRP A 125 -9.00 -11.42 -14.29
C TRP A 125 -9.84 -11.72 -13.04
N VAL A 126 -11.06 -12.22 -13.22
CA VAL A 126 -11.91 -12.61 -12.09
C VAL A 126 -11.27 -13.76 -11.30
N SER A 127 -10.74 -14.76 -11.99
CA SER A 127 -10.04 -15.88 -11.36
C SER A 127 -8.78 -15.41 -10.61
N GLU A 128 -7.99 -14.55 -11.24
CA GLU A 128 -6.78 -14.01 -10.63
C GLU A 128 -7.06 -13.18 -9.38
N TRP A 129 -8.02 -12.26 -9.43
CA TRP A 129 -8.46 -11.52 -8.26
C TRP A 129 -9.03 -12.42 -7.18
N SER A 130 -9.79 -13.46 -7.54
CA SER A 130 -10.31 -14.42 -6.56
C SER A 130 -9.18 -15.15 -5.83
N ALA A 131 -8.12 -15.53 -6.54
CA ALA A 131 -6.96 -16.18 -5.94
C ALA A 131 -6.21 -15.22 -5.01
N LEU A 132 -6.02 -13.96 -5.42
CA LEU A 132 -5.36 -12.94 -4.61
C LEU A 132 -6.14 -12.61 -3.33
N LEU A 133 -7.47 -12.45 -3.42
CA LEU A 133 -8.33 -12.15 -2.27
C LEU A 133 -8.45 -13.31 -1.27
N ALA A 134 -8.24 -14.55 -1.73
CA ALA A 134 -8.22 -15.74 -0.87
C ALA A 134 -6.84 -16.00 -0.22
N GLY A 135 -5.79 -15.31 -0.67
CA GLY A 135 -4.43 -15.45 -0.19
C GLY A 135 -4.07 -14.51 0.97
N PRO A 136 -2.79 -14.47 1.37
CA PRO A 136 -2.29 -13.52 2.36
C PRO A 136 -2.45 -12.06 1.91
N VAL A 137 -2.88 -11.19 2.83
CA VAL A 137 -3.11 -9.76 2.57
C VAL A 137 -1.85 -9.07 2.07
N GLU A 138 -0.70 -9.46 2.58
CA GLU A 138 0.60 -8.92 2.21
C GLU A 138 0.93 -9.21 0.74
N ASN A 139 0.61 -10.42 0.26
CA ASN A 139 0.79 -10.79 -1.14
C ASN A 139 -0.18 -10.02 -2.04
N LEU A 140 -1.43 -9.85 -1.60
CA LEU A 140 -2.40 -9.02 -2.30
C LEU A 140 -1.90 -7.57 -2.45
N ILE A 141 -1.42 -6.97 -1.36
CA ILE A 141 -0.87 -5.61 -1.36
C ILE A 141 0.36 -5.52 -2.27
N GLU A 142 1.27 -6.49 -2.19
CA GLU A 142 2.46 -6.53 -3.05
C GLU A 142 2.07 -6.51 -4.53
N VAL A 143 1.16 -7.41 -4.95
CA VAL A 143 0.69 -7.48 -6.34
C VAL A 143 -0.03 -6.19 -6.75
N MET A 144 -0.87 -5.61 -5.90
CA MET A 144 -1.55 -4.34 -6.20
C MET A 144 -0.57 -3.18 -6.46
N LEU A 145 0.57 -3.17 -5.76
CA LEU A 145 1.53 -2.07 -5.77
C LEU A 145 2.79 -2.34 -6.60
N ARG A 146 2.84 -3.46 -7.32
CA ARG A 146 3.94 -3.74 -8.24
C ARG A 146 3.89 -2.81 -9.47
N PRO A 147 5.03 -2.25 -9.91
CA PRO A 147 5.13 -1.42 -11.09
C PRO A 147 5.45 -2.25 -12.34
N ASP A 148 4.62 -3.24 -12.62
CA ASP A 148 4.70 -4.04 -13.85
C ASP A 148 3.38 -4.03 -14.61
N GLU A 149 3.44 -4.48 -15.86
CA GLU A 149 2.31 -4.48 -16.80
C GLU A 149 1.13 -5.30 -16.26
N ARG A 150 1.39 -6.50 -15.74
CA ARG A 150 0.36 -7.38 -15.14
C ARG A 150 -0.38 -6.69 -14.01
N SER A 151 0.34 -6.06 -13.09
CA SER A 151 -0.26 -5.31 -11.98
C SER A 151 -0.99 -4.05 -12.48
N SER A 152 -0.52 -3.43 -13.56
CA SER A 152 -1.23 -2.33 -14.20
C SER A 152 -2.60 -2.76 -14.72
N ASP A 153 -2.65 -3.87 -15.46
CA ASP A 153 -3.86 -4.43 -16.01
C ASP A 153 -4.84 -4.86 -14.91
N LEU A 154 -4.34 -5.53 -13.86
CA LEU A 154 -5.14 -5.87 -12.68
C LEU A 154 -5.83 -4.63 -12.09
N ARG A 155 -5.08 -3.54 -11.90
CA ARG A 155 -5.62 -2.30 -11.34
C ARG A 155 -6.71 -1.67 -12.22
N GLN A 156 -6.68 -1.88 -13.54
CA GLN A 156 -7.76 -1.43 -14.43
C GLN A 156 -9.06 -2.20 -14.20
N MET A 157 -8.96 -3.47 -13.83
CA MET A 157 -10.09 -4.37 -13.57
C MET A 157 -10.30 -4.62 -12.07
N THR A 158 -10.17 -3.56 -11.27
CA THR A 158 -10.11 -3.67 -9.80
C THR A 158 -11.46 -3.97 -9.13
N PRO A 159 -11.52 -4.89 -8.14
CA PRO A 159 -12.72 -5.14 -7.34
C PRO A 159 -12.89 -4.14 -6.17
N PHE A 160 -12.01 -3.16 -5.99
CA PHE A 160 -12.01 -2.28 -4.82
C PHE A 160 -12.92 -1.05 -4.93
N ALA A 161 -13.87 -1.04 -5.87
CA ALA A 161 -14.83 0.05 -6.03
C ALA A 161 -15.64 0.30 -4.73
N GLY A 162 -15.63 1.55 -4.25
CA GLY A 162 -16.34 1.96 -3.04
C GLY A 162 -15.73 1.47 -1.72
N VAL A 163 -14.46 1.05 -1.73
CA VAL A 163 -13.66 0.85 -0.50
C VAL A 163 -13.17 2.18 0.07
N LEU A 164 -12.80 3.10 -0.82
CA LEU A 164 -12.42 4.46 -0.46
C LEU A 164 -13.66 5.36 -0.35
N THR A 165 -13.65 6.29 0.59
CA THR A 165 -14.58 7.43 0.60
C THR A 165 -14.25 8.38 -0.56
N ASP A 166 -15.16 9.30 -0.87
CA ASP A 166 -14.92 10.29 -1.91
C ASP A 166 -13.73 11.21 -1.55
N GLU A 167 -13.56 11.57 -0.27
CA GLU A 167 -12.42 12.37 0.18
C GLU A 167 -11.10 11.60 0.03
N GLU A 168 -11.05 10.33 0.45
CA GLU A 168 -9.88 9.47 0.30
C GLU A 168 -9.49 9.29 -1.17
N ARG A 169 -10.50 9.11 -2.04
CA ARG A 169 -10.31 8.99 -3.49
C ARG A 169 -9.77 10.29 -4.09
N LEU A 170 -10.30 11.46 -3.72
CA LEU A 170 -9.83 12.76 -4.20
C LEU A 170 -8.39 13.02 -3.75
N LEU A 171 -8.07 12.74 -2.49
CA LEU A 171 -6.72 12.85 -1.96
C LEU A 171 -5.73 11.97 -2.75
N ALA A 172 -6.09 10.72 -3.04
CA ALA A 172 -5.26 9.84 -3.87
C ALA A 172 -5.05 10.39 -5.30
N ILE A 173 -6.10 10.95 -5.92
CA ILE A 173 -6.00 11.60 -7.22
C ILE A 173 -5.07 12.83 -7.17
N HIS A 174 -5.15 13.64 -6.11
CA HIS A 174 -4.26 14.79 -5.92
C HIS A 174 -2.80 14.36 -5.65
N LYS A 175 -2.57 13.26 -4.93
CA LYS A 175 -1.24 12.67 -4.78
C LYS A 175 -0.63 12.30 -6.13
N ALA A 176 -1.43 11.73 -7.04
CA ALA A 176 -0.97 11.31 -8.37
C ALA A 176 -0.58 12.49 -9.28
N THR A 177 -1.22 13.66 -9.12
CA THR A 177 -0.87 14.86 -9.91
C THR A 177 0.39 15.54 -9.42
N ARG A 178 0.67 15.50 -8.11
CA ARG A 178 1.86 16.16 -7.52
C ARG A 178 3.08 15.26 -7.34
N HIS A 179 2.96 13.98 -7.69
CA HIS A 179 4.10 13.08 -7.76
C HIS A 179 4.90 13.23 -9.07
N GLY A 180 4.21 13.47 -10.20
CA GLY A 180 4.81 13.49 -11.55
C GLY A 180 5.31 14.85 -12.04
N SER A 181 5.84 15.70 -11.15
CA SER A 181 6.45 16.99 -11.50
C SER A 181 7.80 17.18 -10.82
#